data_AF-A0A941M3V2-F1
#
_entry.id   AF-A0A941M3V2-F1
#
_cell.length_a   1.000
_cell.length_b   1.000
_cell.length_c   1.000
_cell.angle_alpha   90.00
_cell.angle_beta   90.00
_cell.angle_gamma   90.00
#
_symmetry.space_group_name_H-M   'P 1'
#
loop_
_entity.id
_entity.type
_entity.pdbx_description
1 polymer ?
#
loop_
_entity_poly.entity_id
_entity_poly.type
_entity_poly.pdbx_seq_one_letter_code
_entity_poly.pdbx_strand_id
1 'polypeptide(L)'
;MRKFPLNFNINETLPDLWDQAILQEKEAFDFGFYWETLDQLVTQVQSEADEVKEAFDDKDRPHLQEEIGDLLHASIGLSIFCGFNPKKALEVSIQKFEARLKCLKELAQKEGYETLEGQPLNVLMDYWNKSKKEVEKRKK
;
A
#
# COMPACT_ATOMS: atom_id res chain seq x y z
N MET A 1 -20.18 -1.58 -7.28
CA MET A 1 -18.84 -1.02 -7.61
C MET A 1 -18.43 -0.05 -6.51
N ARG A 2 -17.24 -0.23 -5.92
CA ARG A 2 -16.70 0.72 -4.93
C ARG A 2 -16.23 1.96 -5.70
N LYS A 3 -16.96 3.07 -5.61
CA LYS A 3 -16.53 4.38 -6.12
C LYS A 3 -15.47 4.96 -5.17
N PHE A 4 -14.61 5.86 -5.66
CA PHE A 4 -13.68 6.59 -4.79
C PHE A 4 -14.46 7.19 -3.60
N PRO A 5 -13.99 7.04 -2.35
CA PRO A 5 -14.73 7.51 -1.19
C PRO A 5 -14.98 9.02 -1.30
N LEU A 6 -16.25 9.42 -1.41
CA LEU A 6 -16.67 10.80 -1.67
C LEU A 6 -16.25 11.80 -0.57
N ASN A 7 -15.93 11.32 0.63
CA ASN A 7 -15.53 12.14 1.78
C ASN A 7 -14.00 12.19 1.99
N PHE A 8 -13.20 11.68 1.05
CA PHE A 8 -11.74 11.71 1.17
C PHE A 8 -11.19 13.07 0.69
N ASN A 9 -10.68 13.88 1.62
CA ASN A 9 -10.05 15.15 1.29
C ASN A 9 -8.59 14.94 0.88
N ILE A 10 -8.32 15.05 -0.42
CA ILE A 10 -6.97 14.87 -0.99
C ILE A 10 -6.00 15.98 -0.55
N ASN A 11 -6.51 17.12 -0.06
CA ASN A 11 -5.72 18.31 0.28
C ASN A 11 -5.51 18.49 1.79
N GLU A 12 -5.82 17.48 2.61
CA GLU A 12 -5.55 17.55 4.04
C GLU A 12 -4.02 17.50 4.28
N THR A 13 -3.46 18.64 4.69
CA THR A 13 -2.04 18.74 5.05
C THR A 13 -1.86 18.29 6.49
N LEU A 14 -1.41 17.05 6.66
CA LEU A 14 -0.92 16.56 7.94
C LEU A 14 0.58 16.92 8.06
N PRO A 15 1.12 17.04 9.30
CA PRO A 15 2.56 17.05 9.54
C PRO A 15 3.25 15.85 8.86
N ASP A 16 4.58 15.86 8.74
CA ASP A 16 5.31 14.72 8.17
C ASP A 16 5.26 13.50 9.11
N LEU A 17 4.14 12.76 9.07
CA LEU A 17 3.87 11.59 9.90
C LEU A 17 4.84 10.44 9.62
N TRP A 18 5.46 10.42 8.42
CA TRP A 18 6.47 9.42 8.09
C TRP A 18 7.74 9.63 8.92
N ASP A 19 8.20 10.88 9.05
CA ASP A 19 9.38 11.16 9.88
C ASP A 19 9.10 10.92 11.37
N GLN A 20 7.87 11.17 11.82
CA GLN A 20 7.45 10.84 13.19
C GLN A 20 7.49 9.34 13.45
N ALA A 21 6.89 8.52 12.58
CA ALA A 21 6.93 7.06 12.72
C ALA A 21 8.36 6.49 12.66
N ILE A 22 9.20 7.02 11.76
CA ILE A 22 10.63 6.62 11.69
C ILE A 22 11.36 6.97 12.98
N LEU A 23 11.09 8.14 13.58
CA LEU A 23 11.68 8.54 14.85
C LEU A 23 11.19 7.66 15.99
N GLN A 24 9.90 7.30 16.04
CA GLN A 24 9.34 6.40 17.04
C GLN A 24 9.97 5.01 16.98
N GLU A 25 10.15 4.43 15.79
CA GLU A 25 10.85 3.15 15.61
C GLU A 25 12.30 3.21 16.11
N LYS A 26 12.99 4.34 15.87
CA LYS A 26 14.33 4.58 16.39
C LYS A 26 14.33 4.70 17.92
N GLU A 27 13.40 5.47 18.49
CA GLU A 27 13.27 5.64 19.94
C GLU A 27 12.96 4.32 20.64
N ALA A 28 12.07 3.49 20.04
CA ALA A 28 11.77 2.15 20.54
C ALA A 28 13.03 1.27 20.56
N PHE A 29 13.80 1.27 19.47
CA PHE A 29 15.08 0.57 19.38
C PHE A 29 16.09 1.06 20.43
N ASP A 30 16.26 2.38 20.56
CA ASP A 30 17.18 3.01 21.52
C ASP A 30 16.76 2.71 22.98
N PHE A 31 15.46 2.52 23.23
CA PHE A 31 14.91 2.08 24.52
C PHE A 31 15.11 0.57 24.79
N GLY A 32 15.53 -0.19 23.78
CA GLY A 32 15.74 -1.64 23.87
C GLY A 32 14.52 -2.48 23.48
N PHE A 33 13.50 -1.87 22.88
CA PHE A 33 12.38 -2.58 22.26
C PHE A 33 12.66 -2.79 20.76
N TYR A 34 12.88 -4.04 20.36
CA TYR A 34 13.15 -4.38 18.96
C TYR A 34 12.72 -5.80 18.64
N TRP A 35 12.46 -6.02 17.35
CA TRP A 35 12.21 -7.36 16.81
C TRP A 35 13.54 -8.08 16.60
N GLU A 36 13.63 -9.34 17.02
CA GLU A 36 14.85 -10.15 16.87
C GLU A 36 14.94 -10.80 15.50
N THR A 37 13.79 -11.06 14.87
CA THR A 37 13.69 -11.79 13.61
C THR A 37 12.70 -11.15 12.65
N LEU A 38 12.91 -11.38 11.36
CA LEU A 38 11.97 -10.96 10.32
C LEU A 38 10.60 -11.60 10.51
N ASP A 39 10.55 -12.86 10.94
CA ASP A 39 9.30 -13.61 11.10
C ASP A 39 8.40 -13.01 12.17
N GLN A 40 8.96 -12.52 13.29
CA GLN A 40 8.19 -11.82 14.32
C GLN A 40 7.52 -10.56 13.75
N LEU A 41 8.27 -9.77 12.98
CA LEU A 41 7.78 -8.53 12.40
C LEU A 41 6.75 -8.78 11.28
N VAL A 42 6.97 -9.80 10.45
CA VAL A 42 6.00 -10.24 9.44
C VAL A 42 4.72 -10.75 10.10
N THR A 43 4.83 -11.45 11.23
CA THR A 43 3.67 -11.89 12.02
C THR A 43 2.91 -10.69 12.56
N GLN A 44 3.61 -9.65 13.06
CA GLN A 44 2.96 -8.41 13.50
C GLN A 44 2.18 -7.75 12.35
N VAL A 45 2.83 -7.55 11.20
CA VAL A 45 2.16 -6.96 10.01
C VAL A 45 0.93 -7.76 9.57
N GLN A 46 0.96 -9.08 9.74
CA GLN A 46 -0.20 -9.94 9.46
C GLN A 46 -1.32 -9.75 10.49
N SER A 47 -0.99 -9.62 11.79
CA SER A 47 -1.96 -9.29 12.85
C SER A 47 -2.71 -8.01 12.53
N GLU A 48 -1.99 -6.91 12.24
CA GLU A 48 -2.62 -5.62 11.92
C GLU A 48 -3.53 -5.71 10.69
N ALA A 49 -3.16 -6.53 9.70
CA ALA A 49 -3.97 -6.74 8.50
C ALA A 49 -5.25 -7.53 8.79
N ASP A 50 -5.19 -8.47 9.73
CA ASP A 50 -6.37 -9.21 10.21
C ASP A 50 -7.27 -8.30 11.07
N GLU A 51 -6.69 -7.46 11.93
CA GLU A 51 -7.43 -6.47 12.74
C GLU A 51 -8.17 -5.44 11.87
N VAL A 52 -7.55 -4.94 10.79
CA VAL A 52 -8.22 -4.12 9.77
C VAL A 52 -9.46 -4.82 9.20
N LYS A 53 -9.37 -6.13 8.96
CA LYS A 53 -10.48 -6.90 8.40
C LYS A 53 -11.60 -7.09 9.42
N GLU A 54 -11.25 -7.40 10.66
CA GLU A 54 -12.19 -7.52 11.78
C GLU A 54 -12.96 -6.20 12.00
N ALA A 55 -12.24 -5.08 12.13
CA ALA A 55 -12.83 -3.75 12.30
C ALA A 55 -13.74 -3.36 11.12
N PHE A 56 -13.38 -3.77 9.89
CA PHE A 56 -14.23 -3.55 8.71
C PHE A 56 -15.53 -4.36 8.78
N ASP A 57 -15.45 -5.64 9.16
CA ASP A 57 -16.61 -6.54 9.24
C ASP A 57 -17.57 -6.11 10.36
N ASP A 58 -17.03 -5.58 11.46
CA ASP A 58 -17.78 -5.02 12.59
C ASP A 58 -18.39 -3.64 12.28
N LYS A 59 -18.03 -3.03 11.15
CA LYS A 59 -18.48 -1.69 10.70
C LYS A 59 -18.08 -0.57 11.67
N ASP A 60 -17.04 -0.78 12.46
CA ASP A 60 -16.49 0.24 13.35
C ASP A 60 -15.54 1.14 12.55
N ARG A 61 -16.02 2.33 12.16
CA ARG A 61 -15.27 3.26 11.31
C ARG A 61 -14.09 3.90 12.04
N PRO A 62 -14.23 4.38 13.30
CA PRO A 62 -13.10 4.83 14.10
C PRO A 62 -12.02 3.75 14.26
N HIS A 63 -12.40 2.55 14.68
CA HIS A 63 -11.44 1.46 14.92
C HIS A 63 -10.77 1.03 13.60
N LEU A 64 -11.52 0.92 12.51
CA LEU A 64 -10.93 0.66 11.19
C LEU A 64 -9.87 1.71 10.78
N GLN A 65 -10.03 2.98 11.18
CA GLN A 65 -9.04 4.00 10.89
C GLN A 65 -7.77 3.83 11.74
N GLU A 66 -7.91 3.39 12.99
CA GLU A 66 -6.83 3.05 13.90
C GLU A 66 -6.02 1.87 13.34
N GLU A 67 -6.66 0.75 13.03
CA GLU A 67 -5.99 -0.47 12.51
C GLU A 67 -5.30 -0.24 11.16
N ILE A 68 -5.87 0.61 10.30
CA ILE A 68 -5.20 1.02 9.06
C ILE A 68 -3.91 1.81 9.37
N GLY A 69 -3.92 2.63 10.42
CA GLY A 69 -2.75 3.36 10.92
C GLY A 69 -1.69 2.41 11.44
N ASP A 70 -2.06 1.42 12.24
CA ASP A 70 -1.13 0.46 12.84
C ASP A 70 -0.51 -0.46 11.77
N LEU A 71 -1.28 -0.90 10.77
CA LEU A 71 -0.73 -1.61 9.61
C LEU A 71 0.29 -0.77 8.82
N LEU A 72 0.06 0.54 8.68
CA LEU A 72 1.01 1.45 8.04
C LEU A 72 2.29 1.60 8.88
N HIS A 73 2.16 1.73 10.21
CA HIS A 73 3.28 1.83 11.13
C HIS A 73 4.11 0.54 11.15
N ALA A 74 3.47 -0.63 11.24
CA ALA A 74 4.14 -1.93 11.17
C ALA A 74 4.89 -2.12 9.83
N SER A 75 4.34 -1.61 8.72
CA SER A 75 5.02 -1.61 7.41
C SER A 75 6.25 -0.68 7.36
N ILE A 76 6.24 0.42 8.11
CA ILE A 76 7.40 1.30 8.31
C ILE A 76 8.48 0.56 9.11
N GLY A 77 8.11 -0.06 10.23
CA GLY A 77 9.00 -0.90 11.02
C GLY A 77 9.65 -2.01 10.19
N LEU A 78 8.86 -2.70 9.34
CA LEU A 78 9.37 -3.71 8.40
C LEU A 78 10.42 -3.16 7.45
N SER A 79 10.19 -1.95 6.91
CA SER A 79 11.16 -1.31 6.02
C SER A 79 12.46 -1.00 6.75
N ILE A 80 12.38 -0.45 7.97
CA ILE A 80 13.52 -0.10 8.81
C ILE A 80 14.31 -1.34 9.23
N PHE A 81 13.63 -2.40 9.68
CA PHE A 81 14.24 -3.69 10.03
C PHE A 81 15.05 -4.25 8.85
N CYS A 82 14.53 -4.13 7.63
CA CYS A 82 15.22 -4.57 6.41
C CYS A 82 16.34 -3.61 5.94
N GLY A 83 16.60 -2.52 6.66
CA GLY A 83 17.61 -1.52 6.30
C GLY A 83 17.20 -0.58 5.16
N PHE A 84 15.90 -0.44 4.89
CA PHE A 84 15.39 0.42 3.84
C PHE A 84 14.73 1.68 4.41
N ASN A 85 14.91 2.81 3.71
CA ASN A 85 14.14 4.02 3.98
C ASN A 85 12.68 3.80 3.49
N PRO A 86 11.66 3.91 4.36
CA PRO A 86 10.26 3.65 4.00
C PRO A 86 9.74 4.57 2.88
N LYS A 87 10.07 5.87 2.93
CA LYS A 87 9.69 6.84 1.89
C LYS A 87 10.26 6.43 0.52
N LYS A 88 11.52 5.97 0.49
CA LYS A 88 12.16 5.49 -0.76
C LYS A 88 11.55 4.18 -1.25
N ALA A 89 11.25 3.25 -0.34
CA ALA A 89 10.58 2.00 -0.69
C ALA A 89 9.19 2.25 -1.32
N LEU A 90 8.43 3.20 -0.76
CA LEU A 90 7.16 3.63 -1.30
C LEU A 90 7.31 4.29 -2.68
N GLU A 91 8.30 5.17 -2.86
CA GLU A 91 8.59 5.81 -4.16
C GLU A 91 8.81 4.76 -5.27
N VAL A 92 9.60 3.71 -4.99
CA VAL A 92 9.82 2.60 -5.94
C VAL A 92 8.52 1.88 -6.28
N SER A 93 7.63 1.70 -5.30
CA SER A 93 6.32 1.08 -5.52
C SER A 93 5.42 1.97 -6.39
N ILE A 94 5.40 3.28 -6.14
CA ILE A 94 4.65 4.28 -6.91
C ILE A 94 5.11 4.28 -8.37
N GLN A 95 6.40 4.44 -8.64
CA GLN A 95 6.94 4.46 -10.01
C GLN A 95 6.58 3.18 -10.79
N LYS A 96 6.66 2.03 -10.11
CA LYS A 96 6.27 0.73 -10.68
C LYS A 96 4.77 0.68 -10.97
N PHE A 97 3.93 1.21 -10.08
CA PHE A 97 2.48 1.28 -10.29
C PHE A 97 2.13 2.21 -11.45
N GLU A 98 2.74 3.39 -11.53
CA GLU A 98 2.56 4.37 -12.62
C GLU A 98 2.89 3.78 -13.99
N ALA A 99 4.06 3.12 -14.11
CA ALA A 99 4.46 2.46 -15.34
C ALA A 99 3.45 1.39 -15.78
N ARG A 100 2.97 0.58 -14.83
CA ARG A 100 1.96 -0.46 -15.08
C ARG A 100 0.60 0.10 -15.42
N LEU A 101 0.17 1.16 -14.74
CA LEU A 101 -1.10 1.84 -14.99
C LEU A 101 -1.11 2.51 -16.36
N LYS A 102 -0.01 3.17 -16.75
CA LYS A 102 0.16 3.73 -18.09
C LYS A 102 0.03 2.65 -19.17
N CYS A 103 0.76 1.54 -19.02
CA CYS A 103 0.69 0.42 -19.95
C CYS A 103 -0.71 -0.22 -20.00
N LEU A 104 -1.37 -0.36 -18.85
CA LEU A 104 -2.76 -0.83 -18.78
C LEU A 104 -3.70 0.07 -19.60
N LYS A 105 -3.60 1.39 -19.45
CA LYS A 105 -4.39 2.35 -20.23
C LYS A 105 -4.14 2.21 -21.74
N GLU A 106 -2.87 2.07 -22.15
CA GLU A 106 -2.50 1.85 -23.55
C GLU A 106 -3.12 0.56 -24.11
N LEU A 107 -3.12 -0.53 -23.34
CA LEU A 107 -3.69 -1.81 -23.74
C LEU A 107 -5.21 -1.76 -23.86
N ALA A 108 -5.89 -1.12 -22.90
CA ALA A 108 -7.34 -0.94 -22.92
C ALA A 108 -7.77 -0.11 -24.15
N GLN A 109 -7.07 1.00 -24.42
CA GLN A 109 -7.34 1.86 -25.58
C GLN A 109 -7.16 1.13 -26.92
N LYS A 110 -6.13 0.27 -27.04
CA LYS A 110 -5.93 -0.56 -28.24
C LYS A 110 -7.07 -1.54 -28.49
N GLU A 111 -7.75 -1.98 -27.45
CA GLU A 111 -8.91 -2.87 -27.53
C GLU A 111 -10.25 -2.08 -27.60
N GLY A 112 -10.20 -0.76 -27.76
CA GLY A 112 -11.37 0.11 -27.97
C GLY A 112 -12.00 0.66 -26.69
N TYR A 113 -11.38 0.46 -25.53
CA TYR A 113 -11.89 0.99 -24.25
C TYR A 113 -11.34 2.40 -23.96
N GLU A 114 -12.24 3.37 -23.78
CA GLU A 114 -11.88 4.69 -23.23
C GLU A 114 -11.59 4.60 -21.73
N THR A 115 -12.40 3.82 -20.99
CA THR A 115 -12.20 3.49 -19.58
C THR A 115 -12.54 2.01 -19.35
N LEU A 116 -12.04 1.45 -18.24
CA LEU A 116 -12.45 0.12 -17.76
C LEU A 116 -13.57 0.21 -16.72
N GLU A 117 -14.26 1.34 -16.61
CA GLU A 117 -15.41 1.48 -15.72
C GLU A 117 -16.52 0.50 -16.15
N GLY A 118 -17.24 -0.07 -15.18
CA GLY A 118 -18.25 -1.10 -15.44
C GLY A 118 -17.69 -2.51 -15.70
N GLN A 119 -16.40 -2.68 -15.99
CA GLN A 119 -15.82 -4.00 -16.26
C GLN A 119 -15.73 -4.87 -15.00
N PRO A 120 -15.92 -6.20 -15.13
CA PRO A 120 -15.81 -7.11 -13.99
C PRO A 120 -14.36 -7.25 -13.54
N LEU A 121 -14.15 -7.59 -12.26
CA LEU A 121 -12.83 -7.64 -11.64
C LEU A 121 -11.85 -8.54 -12.40
N ASN A 122 -12.29 -9.68 -12.91
CA ASN A 122 -11.44 -10.58 -13.70
C ASN A 122 -10.87 -9.89 -14.95
N VAL A 123 -11.66 -9.07 -15.65
CA VAL A 123 -11.21 -8.30 -16.81
C VAL A 123 -10.19 -7.23 -16.38
N LEU A 124 -10.44 -6.53 -15.26
CA LEU A 124 -9.48 -5.57 -14.70
C LEU A 124 -8.14 -6.24 -14.35
N MET A 125 -8.22 -7.42 -13.73
CA MET A 125 -7.05 -8.21 -13.36
C MET A 125 -6.32 -8.77 -14.59
N ASP A 126 -7.02 -9.12 -15.66
CA ASP A 126 -6.40 -9.54 -16.92
C ASP A 126 -5.57 -8.41 -17.54
N TYR A 127 -6.12 -7.19 -17.62
CA TYR A 127 -5.36 -6.04 -18.09
C TYR A 127 -4.18 -5.71 -17.18
N TRP A 128 -4.35 -5.80 -15.87
CA TRP A 128 -3.26 -5.60 -14.91
C TRP A 128 -2.14 -6.63 -15.08
N ASN A 129 -2.49 -7.90 -15.27
CA ASN A 129 -1.51 -8.96 -15.50
C ASN A 129 -0.81 -8.80 -16.86
N LYS A 130 -1.53 -8.39 -17.91
CA LYS A 130 -0.94 -8.03 -19.22
C LYS A 130 0.06 -6.88 -19.06
N SER A 131 -0.31 -5.81 -18.36
CA SER A 131 0.55 -4.63 -18.17
C SER A 131 1.81 -4.95 -17.37
N LYS A 132 1.71 -5.79 -16.33
CA LYS A 132 2.89 -6.30 -15.59
C LYS A 132 3.86 -7.00 -16.54
N LYS A 133 3.38 -7.95 -17.36
CA LYS A 133 4.22 -8.71 -18.30
C LYS A 133 4.90 -7.79 -19.32
N GLU A 134 4.16 -6.81 -19.84
CA GLU A 134 4.66 -5.88 -20.85
C GLU A 134 5.73 -4.92 -20.29
N VAL A 135 5.50 -4.35 -19.11
CA VAL A 135 6.50 -3.49 -18.44
C VAL A 135 7.78 -4.26 -18.14
N GLU A 136 7.70 -5.50 -17.67
CA GLU A 136 8.90 -6.31 -17.41
C GLU A 136 9.66 -6.67 -18.70
N LYS A 137 8.99 -6.83 -19.85
CA LYS A 137 9.66 -7.00 -21.15
C LYS A 137 10.43 -5.76 -21.56
N ARG A 138 9.88 -4.56 -21.35
CA ARG A 138 10.50 -3.28 -21.73
C ARG A 138 11.74 -2.93 -20.90
N LYS A 139 11.96 -3.61 -19.77
CA LYS A 139 13.15 -3.45 -18.92
C LYS A 139 14.33 -4.35 -19.32
N LYS A 140 14.09 -5.37 -20.15
CA LYS A 140 15.12 -6.27 -20.68
C LYS A 140 15.63 -5.74 -22.01
#